data_AF-A0AAN7XS81-F1
#
_entry.id   AF-A0AAN7XS81-F1
#
_cell.length_a   1.000
_cell.length_b   1.000
_cell.length_c   1.000
_cell.angle_alpha   90.00
_cell.angle_beta   90.00
_cell.angle_gamma   90.00
#
_symmetry.space_group_name_H-M   'P 1'
#
loop_
_entity.id
_entity.type
_entity.pdbx_description
1 polymer ?
#
loop_
_entity_poly.entity_id
_entity_poly.type
_entity_poly.pdbx_seq_one_letter_code
_entity_poly.pdbx_strand_id
1 'polypeptide(L)' 'MEISAEDQQVPPSCPVSTPAPDEPQTRADFLKYYYRLTLDPNTAYRELVLSEGNRKVVLTDLVQEIEVV' A
#
# COMPACT_ATOMS: atom_id res chain seq x y z
N MET A 1 -12.55 59.97 23.93
CA MET A 1 -12.48 58.51 23.98
C MET A 1 -13.54 58.03 23.02
N GLU A 2 -13.16 57.49 21.87
CA GLU A 2 -13.72 56.32 21.18
C GLU A 2 -12.68 56.02 20.09
N ILE A 3 -12.00 54.89 20.22
CA ILE A 3 -10.91 54.47 19.34
C ILE A 3 -11.52 53.74 18.14
N SER A 4 -11.27 54.24 16.93
CA SER A 4 -11.59 53.54 15.68
C SER A 4 -10.87 52.18 15.69
N ALA A 5 -11.66 51.10 15.72
CA ALA A 5 -11.17 49.73 15.63
C ALA A 5 -11.44 49.19 14.22
N GLU A 6 -10.65 49.66 13.25
CA GLU A 6 -10.57 49.08 11.91
C GLU A 6 -9.08 49.02 11.56
N ASP A 7 -8.48 47.85 11.78
CA ASP A 7 -7.68 47.09 10.80
C ASP A 7 -7.00 45.92 11.52
N GLN A 8 -7.77 44.88 11.84
CA GLN A 8 -7.19 43.56 12.05
C GLN A 8 -7.20 42.87 10.70
N GLN A 9 -6.17 43.19 9.90
CA GLN A 9 -5.72 42.37 8.79
C GLN A 9 -5.65 40.91 9.26
N VAL A 10 -6.65 40.11 8.89
CA VAL A 10 -6.63 38.67 9.12
C VAL A 10 -5.42 38.15 8.34
N PRO A 11 -4.44 37.49 8.99
CA PRO A 11 -3.25 37.01 8.31
C PRO A 11 -3.65 36.05 7.17
N PRO A 12 -2.98 36.12 6.01
CA PRO A 12 -3.33 35.33 4.85
C PRO A 12 -3.21 33.84 5.19
N SER A 13 -4.37 33.18 5.11
CA SER A 13 -4.65 31.75 5.06
C SER A 13 -3.93 30.85 6.07
N CYS A 14 -4.71 30.01 6.75
CA CYS A 14 -4.23 28.87 7.53
C CYS A 14 -2.99 28.22 6.88
N PRO A 15 -1.98 27.79 7.66
CA PRO A 15 -0.92 26.97 7.11
C PRO A 15 -1.61 25.86 6.33
N VAL A 16 -1.30 25.74 5.04
CA VAL A 16 -1.66 24.56 4.25
C VAL A 16 -1.05 23.40 5.00
N SER A 17 -1.83 22.84 5.91
CA SER A 17 -1.68 21.48 6.35
C SER A 17 -1.97 20.73 5.08
N THR A 18 -0.92 20.45 4.30
CA THR A 18 -0.96 19.40 3.31
C THR A 18 -1.66 18.24 4.01
N PRO A 19 -2.92 17.90 3.66
CA PRO A 19 -3.55 16.80 4.33
C PRO A 19 -2.66 15.60 4.02
N ALA A 20 -2.20 14.93 5.07
CA ALA A 20 -1.72 13.57 4.90
C ALA A 20 -2.79 12.85 4.08
N PRO A 21 -2.43 12.05 3.06
CA PRO A 21 -3.43 11.35 2.27
C PRO A 21 -4.40 10.68 3.24
N ASP A 22 -5.69 11.00 3.11
CA ASP A 22 -6.73 10.43 3.96
C ASP A 22 -6.59 8.90 3.93
N GLU A 23 -6.77 8.26 5.08
CA GLU A 23 -6.69 6.80 5.15
C GLU A 23 -7.62 6.20 4.09
N PRO A 24 -7.13 5.27 3.25
CA PRO A 24 -7.96 4.67 2.22
C PRO A 24 -9.15 3.94 2.86
N GLN A 25 -10.37 4.31 2.46
CA GLN A 25 -11.60 3.75 3.03
C GLN A 25 -12.35 2.84 2.05
N THR A 26 -12.17 3.03 0.74
CA THR A 26 -12.83 2.24 -0.28
C THR A 26 -11.86 1.31 -1.00
N ARG A 27 -12.38 0.21 -1.57
CA ARG A 27 -11.58 -0.71 -2.41
C ARG A 27 -10.83 0.04 -3.52
N ALA A 28 -11.46 1.05 -4.13
CA ALA A 28 -10.84 1.84 -5.20
C ALA A 28 -9.64 2.65 -4.69
N ASP A 29 -9.69 3.14 -3.44
CA ASP A 29 -8.58 3.88 -2.84
C ASP A 29 -7.39 2.97 -2.56
N PHE A 30 -7.62 1.77 -2.01
CA PHE A 30 -6.55 0.78 -1.81
C PHE A 30 -5.94 0.30 -3.12
N LEU A 31 -6.74 0.15 -4.18
CA LEU A 31 -6.27 -0.31 -5.49
C LEU A 31 -5.27 0.66 -6.14
N LYS A 32 -5.23 1.94 -5.74
CA LYS A 32 -4.18 2.89 -6.18
C LYS A 32 -2.77 2.43 -5.80
N TYR A 33 -2.66 1.63 -4.74
CA TYR A 33 -1.41 1.07 -4.22
C TYR A 33 -1.21 -0.40 -4.60
N TYR A 34 -2.10 -0.95 -5.45
CA TYR A 34 -2.03 -2.35 -5.83
C TYR A 34 -0.77 -2.64 -6.64
N TYR A 35 -0.08 -3.71 -6.26
CA TYR A 35 0.98 -4.31 -7.05
C TYR A 35 0.69 -5.79 -7.29
N ARG A 36 1.06 -6.28 -8.47
CA ARG A 36 0.90 -7.69 -8.81
C ARG A 36 2.04 -8.50 -8.21
N LEU A 37 1.85 -8.97 -6.97
CA LEU A 37 2.80 -9.82 -6.27
C LEU A 37 2.92 -11.21 -6.92
N THR A 38 4.13 -11.76 -6.87
CA THR A 38 4.49 -13.12 -7.31
C THR A 38 5.39 -13.76 -6.25
N LEU A 39 5.30 -15.08 -6.11
CA LEU A 39 6.15 -15.85 -5.21
C LEU A 39 7.47 -16.22 -5.90
N ASP A 40 8.55 -16.25 -5.13
CA ASP A 40 9.87 -16.70 -5.61
C ASP A 40 9.97 -18.22 -5.45
N PRO A 41 10.07 -18.99 -6.55
CA PRO A 41 10.17 -20.46 -6.49
C PRO A 41 11.42 -20.93 -5.75
N ASN A 42 12.50 -20.13 -5.72
CA ASN A 42 13.73 -20.47 -5.01
C ASN A 42 13.56 -20.40 -3.49
N THR A 43 12.53 -19.71 -3.02
CA THR A 43 12.19 -19.59 -1.59
C THR A 43 11.04 -20.50 -1.17
N ALA A 44 10.36 -21.16 -2.12
CA ALA A 44 9.26 -22.04 -1.82
C ALA A 44 9.75 -23.27 -1.04
N TYR A 45 9.01 -23.63 0.02
CA TYR A 45 9.27 -24.88 0.73
C TYR A 45 8.96 -26.06 -0.20
N ARG A 46 9.68 -27.18 -0.03
CA ARG A 46 9.64 -28.30 -1.00
C ARG A 46 8.26 -28.92 -1.17
N GLU A 47 7.37 -28.81 -0.19
CA GLU A 47 6.01 -29.33 -0.28
C GLU A 47 5.00 -28.29 -0.84
N LEU A 48 5.46 -27.13 -1.29
CA LEU A 48 4.62 -26.06 -1.83
C LEU A 48 4.76 -25.96 -3.35
N VAL A 49 3.66 -26.23 -4.06
CA VAL A 49 3.59 -26.08 -5.52
C VAL A 49 3.08 -24.70 -5.89
N LEU A 50 3.87 -23.96 -6.66
CA LEU A 50 3.48 -22.67 -7.23
C LEU A 50 2.79 -22.86 -8.59
N SER A 51 1.74 -22.09 -8.84
CA SER A 51 0.99 -22.10 -10.11
C SER A 51 0.45 -20.71 -10.45
N GLU A 52 -0.17 -20.57 -11.62
CA GLU A 52 -0.75 -19.30 -12.11
C GLU A 52 0.28 -18.15 -12.17
N GLY A 53 1.48 -18.44 -12.67
CA GLY A 53 2.59 -17.49 -12.69
C GLY A 53 3.09 -17.14 -11.29
N ASN A 54 3.20 -18.15 -10.42
CA ASN A 54 3.61 -18.04 -9.02
C ASN A 54 2.69 -17.16 -8.16
N ARG A 55 1.38 -17.18 -8.45
CA ARG A 55 0.37 -16.39 -7.73
C ARG A 55 -0.58 -17.24 -6.90
N LYS A 56 -0.49 -18.56 -7.05
CA LYS A 56 -1.25 -19.55 -6.28
C LYS A 56 -0.29 -20.59 -5.72
N VAL A 57 -0.49 -20.98 -4.47
CA VAL A 57 0.26 -22.03 -3.79
C VAL A 57 -0.68 -23.14 -3.32
N VAL A 58 -0.22 -24.39 -3.41
CA VAL A 58 -0.92 -25.56 -2.89
C VAL A 58 0.08 -26.41 -2.11
N LEU A 59 -0.32 -26.89 -0.93
CA LEU A 59 0.43 -27.87 -0.16
C LEU A 59 0.23 -29.26 -0.77
N THR A 60 1.31 -30.00 -0.96
CA THR A 60 1.29 -31.36 -1.48
C THR A 60 2.10 -32.29 -0.58
N ASP A 61 1.72 -33.57 -0.53
CA ASP A 61 2.47 -34.61 0.17
C ASP A 61 3.74 -35.04 -0.58
N LEU A 62 4.00 -34.45 -1.76
CA LEU A 62 5.16 -34.73 -2.59
C LEU A 62 6.22 -33.64 -2.41
N VAL A 63 7.44 -34.06 -2.06
CA VAL A 63 8.59 -33.15 -1.97
C VAL A 63 9.06 -32.79 -3.38
N GLN A 64 8.95 -31.52 -3.77
CA GLN A 64 9.54 -30.96 -4.98
C GLN A 64 11.06 -30.85 -4.81
N GLU A 65 11.82 -31.35 -5.78
CA GLU A 65 13.26 -31.11 -5.84
C GLU A 65 13.51 -29.69 -6.36
N ILE A 66 14.19 -28.87 -5.57
CA ILE A 66 14.64 -27.54 -5.99
C ILE A 66 15.85 -27.75 -6.90
N GLU A 67 15.68 -27.55 -8.21
CA GLU A 67 16.79 -27.55 -9.16
C GLU A 67 17.55 -26.23 -9.01
N VAL A 68 18.72 -26.28 -8.38
CA VAL A 68 19.62 -25.13 -8.26
C VAL A 68 20.30 -24.95 -9.62
N VAL A 69 19.89 -23.92 -10.36
CA VAL A 69 20.46 -23.55 -11.67
C VAL A 69 21.90 -23.07 -11.52
#